data_AF-A0A7J0D2Y2-F1
#
_entry.id   AF-A0A7J0D2Y2-F1
#
_cell.length_a   1.000
_cell.length_b   1.000
_cell.length_c   1.000
_cell.angle_alpha   90.00
_cell.angle_beta   90.00
_cell.angle_gamma   90.00
#
_symmetry.space_group_name_H-M   'P 1'
#
loop_
_entity.id
_entity.type
_entity.pdbx_description
1 polymer ?
#
loop_
_entity_poly.entity_id
_entity_poly.type
_entity_poly.pdbx_seq_one_letter_code
_entity_poly.pdbx_strand_id
1 'polypeptide(L)'
;MNDTTLHEGASKGVSRRRFITGTGSLLGVAALAGPTTPVWAAPRAAAAPIGSGAHVPVLIIGTGYGGSVAALRLAQAGTDVHMVEMGMAWDTPGADGKIFANTTRPDDRSFWLRTKTKQPLSNFLGFPIDKNVNRYTGILDAEEFAGITVYQGRGVGAARWSTAVWPSRPSGRTSPPSSRR
;
A
#
# COMPACT_ATOMS: atom_id res chain seq x y z
N MET A 1 34.16 -32.02 77.39
CA MET A 1 34.01 -30.56 77.54
C MET A 1 34.43 -29.97 76.20
N ASN A 2 33.45 -29.61 75.38
CA ASN A 2 33.66 -29.12 74.02
C ASN A 2 33.37 -27.63 74.00
N ASP A 3 34.39 -26.80 73.75
CA ASP A 3 34.18 -25.42 73.35
C ASP A 3 33.99 -25.35 71.85
N THR A 4 32.86 -24.74 71.46
CA THR A 4 32.40 -24.54 70.09
C THR A 4 32.84 -23.16 69.65
N THR A 5 33.81 -23.06 68.73
CA THR A 5 34.07 -21.82 68.01
C THR A 5 33.19 -21.78 66.76
N LEU A 6 32.22 -20.86 66.77
CA LEU A 6 31.38 -20.52 65.64
C LEU A 6 32.21 -19.72 64.64
N HIS A 7 32.56 -20.31 63.49
CA HIS A 7 32.92 -19.52 62.31
C HIS A 7 31.72 -19.48 61.35
N GLU A 8 31.18 -18.27 61.32
CA GLU A 8 30.14 -17.70 60.48
C GLU A 8 30.20 -18.20 59.02
N GLY A 9 29.30 -19.12 58.70
CA GLY A 9 29.02 -19.52 57.32
C GLY A 9 28.32 -18.37 56.60
N ALA A 10 29.09 -17.58 55.86
CA ALA A 10 28.62 -16.54 54.97
C ALA A 10 27.39 -16.99 54.16
N SER A 11 26.28 -16.28 54.33
CA SER A 11 25.09 -16.41 53.50
C SER A 11 25.43 -16.01 52.06
N LYS A 12 25.81 -16.99 51.22
CA LYS A 12 25.93 -16.77 49.78
C LYS A 12 24.54 -16.69 49.18
N GLY A 13 23.98 -15.47 49.24
CA GLY A 13 22.72 -15.12 48.60
C GLY A 13 22.72 -15.57 47.14
N VAL A 14 21.61 -16.19 46.74
CA VAL A 14 21.35 -16.55 45.34
C VAL A 14 21.41 -15.25 44.52
N SER A 15 22.51 -15.08 43.77
CA SER A 15 22.66 -13.94 42.89
C SER A 15 21.71 -14.08 41.71
N ARG A 16 20.89 -13.05 41.50
CA ARG A 16 19.92 -12.92 40.39
C ARG A 16 20.53 -13.23 39.01
N ARG A 17 21.86 -13.11 38.89
CA ARG A 17 22.64 -13.41 37.69
C ARG A 17 22.74 -14.92 37.38
N ARG A 18 22.78 -15.79 38.39
CA ARG A 18 22.81 -17.26 38.18
C ARG A 18 21.44 -17.85 37.85
N PHE A 19 20.35 -17.19 38.25
CA PHE A 19 19.00 -17.64 37.92
C PHE A 19 18.71 -17.50 36.42
N ILE A 20 19.04 -16.35 35.82
CA ILE A 20 18.83 -16.10 34.38
C ILE A 20 19.68 -17.02 33.50
N THR A 21 20.89 -17.39 33.95
CA THR A 21 21.75 -18.33 33.22
C THR A 21 21.28 -19.80 33.34
N GLY A 22 20.50 -20.15 34.36
CA GLY A 22 20.05 -21.53 34.61
C GLY A 22 18.75 -21.92 33.90
N THR A 23 17.84 -20.97 33.62
CA THR A 23 16.50 -21.26 33.05
C THR A 23 16.35 -20.87 31.58
N GLY A 24 17.35 -20.28 30.95
CA GLY A 24 17.28 -19.85 29.54
C GLY A 24 17.57 -20.94 28.50
N SER A 25 18.14 -22.07 28.91
CA SER A 25 18.80 -23.00 27.96
C SER A 25 17.94 -24.17 27.48
N LEU A 26 16.77 -24.44 28.09
CA LEU A 26 15.95 -25.62 27.75
C LEU A 26 14.64 -25.27 27.02
N LEU A 27 14.24 -24.00 26.95
CA LEU A 27 13.08 -23.56 26.17
C LEU A 27 13.46 -22.79 24.89
N GLY A 28 14.73 -22.35 24.76
CA GLY A 28 15.18 -21.56 23.61
C GLY A 28 15.44 -22.37 22.32
N VAL A 29 15.57 -23.70 22.41
CA VAL A 29 15.90 -24.54 21.25
C VAL A 29 14.66 -25.04 20.49
N ALA A 30 13.48 -25.11 21.14
CA ALA A 30 12.26 -25.57 20.49
C ALA A 30 11.55 -24.47 19.66
N ALA A 31 11.83 -23.18 19.91
CA ALA A 31 11.18 -22.07 19.22
C ALA A 31 11.86 -21.66 17.90
N LEU A 32 13.08 -22.13 17.62
CA LEU A 32 13.83 -21.80 16.39
C LEU A 32 13.74 -22.90 15.31
N ALA A 33 13.13 -24.04 15.61
CA ALA A 33 12.97 -25.17 14.69
C ALA A 33 11.52 -25.41 14.23
N GLY A 34 10.59 -24.54 14.64
CA GLY A 34 9.25 -24.52 14.05
C GLY A 34 9.36 -23.93 12.63
N PRO A 35 8.79 -24.57 11.60
CA PRO A 35 8.82 -23.99 10.27
C PRO A 35 8.10 -22.65 10.33
N THR A 36 8.85 -21.57 10.15
CA THR A 36 8.32 -20.25 9.81
C THR A 36 7.74 -20.34 8.41
N THR A 37 6.66 -21.10 8.26
CA THR A 37 5.85 -21.02 7.06
C THR A 37 5.27 -19.62 7.08
N PRO A 38 5.68 -18.73 6.16
CA PRO A 38 4.94 -17.51 6.03
C PRO A 38 3.56 -17.97 5.57
N VAL A 39 2.51 -17.66 6.35
CA VAL A 39 1.12 -17.91 5.93
C VAL A 39 0.85 -16.93 4.80
N TRP A 40 1.32 -17.28 3.61
CA TRP A 40 0.86 -16.68 2.38
C TRP A 40 -0.53 -17.25 2.25
N ALA A 41 -1.54 -16.39 2.43
CA ALA A 41 -2.89 -16.74 2.05
C ALA A 41 -2.79 -17.28 0.62
N ALA A 42 -3.12 -18.56 0.45
CA ALA A 42 -3.17 -19.16 -0.87
C ALA A 42 -4.02 -18.23 -1.75
N PRO A 43 -3.62 -17.97 -3.01
CA PRO A 43 -4.39 -17.11 -3.89
C PRO A 43 -5.81 -17.67 -3.96
N ARG A 44 -6.74 -16.97 -3.30
CA ARG A 44 -8.16 -17.28 -3.38
C ARG A 44 -8.53 -17.01 -4.83
N ALA A 45 -9.13 -17.99 -5.49
CA ALA A 45 -9.70 -17.80 -6.82
C ALA A 45 -10.49 -16.48 -6.82
N ALA A 46 -10.30 -15.67 -7.86
CA ALA A 46 -11.02 -14.40 -7.99
C ALA A 46 -12.51 -14.66 -7.76
N ALA A 47 -13.11 -13.87 -6.86
CA ALA A 47 -14.54 -13.99 -6.60
C ALA A 47 -15.30 -13.82 -7.91
N ALA A 48 -16.27 -14.70 -8.17
CA ALA A 48 -17.12 -14.60 -9.34
C ALA A 48 -17.81 -13.22 -9.37
N PRO A 49 -18.10 -12.65 -10.54
CA PRO A 49 -18.83 -11.39 -10.63
C PRO A 49 -20.14 -11.45 -9.83
N ILE A 50 -20.45 -10.36 -9.13
CA ILE A 50 -21.69 -10.23 -8.37
C ILE A 50 -22.86 -10.22 -9.37
N GLY A 51 -23.73 -11.23 -9.28
CA GLY A 51 -24.92 -11.33 -10.13
C GLY A 51 -25.95 -10.22 -9.82
N SER A 52 -26.83 -9.96 -10.79
CA SER A 52 -27.98 -9.06 -10.56
C SER A 52 -28.85 -9.58 -9.41
N GLY A 53 -29.21 -8.69 -8.48
CA GLY A 53 -30.02 -9.05 -7.31
C GLY A 53 -29.30 -9.85 -6.23
N ALA A 54 -27.97 -10.03 -6.32
CA ALA A 54 -27.22 -10.72 -5.29
C ALA A 54 -27.19 -9.92 -3.98
N HIS A 55 -27.26 -10.64 -2.87
CA HIS A 55 -27.06 -10.10 -1.53
C HIS A 55 -25.67 -10.47 -1.04
N VAL A 56 -24.89 -9.48 -0.64
CA VAL A 56 -23.55 -9.66 -0.08
C VAL A 56 -23.48 -9.08 1.33
N PRO A 57 -22.70 -9.65 2.26
CA PRO A 57 -22.60 -9.15 3.64
C PRO A 57 -22.05 -7.73 3.71
N VAL A 58 -21.00 -7.44 2.92
CA VAL A 58 -20.42 -6.10 2.80
C VAL A 58 -20.08 -5.81 1.34
N LEU A 59 -20.49 -4.62 0.87
CA LEU A 59 -20.11 -4.06 -0.41
C LEU A 59 -19.32 -2.76 -0.21
N ILE A 60 -18.10 -2.71 -0.75
CA ILE A 60 -17.27 -1.51 -0.78
C ILE A 60 -17.26 -0.95 -2.20
N ILE A 61 -17.63 0.32 -2.33
CA ILE A 61 -17.64 1.02 -3.61
C ILE A 61 -16.34 1.82 -3.73
N GLY A 62 -15.56 1.52 -4.77
CA GLY A 62 -14.27 2.11 -5.04
C GLY A 62 -13.13 1.41 -4.33
N THR A 63 -12.01 1.29 -5.04
CA THR A 63 -10.82 0.55 -4.60
C THR A 63 -9.64 1.46 -4.25
N GLY A 64 -9.90 2.74 -3.94
CA GLY A 64 -8.87 3.68 -3.46
C GLY A 64 -8.31 3.31 -2.08
N TYR A 65 -7.55 4.24 -1.47
CA TYR A 65 -6.96 4.02 -0.14
C TYR A 65 -7.98 3.61 0.92
N GLY A 66 -9.09 4.36 1.05
CA GLY A 66 -10.14 4.08 2.03
C GLY A 66 -10.78 2.70 1.82
N GLY A 67 -11.15 2.38 0.59
CA GLY A 67 -11.76 1.09 0.25
C GLY A 67 -10.82 -0.08 0.50
N SER A 68 -9.54 0.05 0.13
CA SER A 68 -8.53 -0.99 0.34
C SER A 68 -8.26 -1.25 1.83
N VAL A 69 -8.15 -0.19 2.64
CA VAL A 69 -7.95 -0.32 4.10
C VAL A 69 -9.18 -0.93 4.76
N ALA A 70 -10.39 -0.48 4.40
CA ALA A 70 -11.63 -1.03 4.94
C ALA A 70 -11.77 -2.52 4.58
N ALA A 71 -11.54 -2.89 3.32
CA ALA A 71 -11.57 -4.26 2.85
C ALA A 71 -10.60 -5.15 3.63
N LEU A 72 -9.35 -4.68 3.79
CA LEU A 72 -8.32 -5.43 4.53
C LEU A 72 -8.76 -5.70 5.97
N ARG A 73 -9.27 -4.70 6.69
CA ARG A 73 -9.65 -4.85 8.10
C ARG A 73 -10.88 -5.73 8.29
N LEU A 74 -11.87 -5.61 7.43
CA LEU A 74 -13.07 -6.44 7.46
C LEU A 74 -12.76 -7.91 7.09
N ALA A 75 -11.94 -8.13 6.07
CA ALA A 75 -11.51 -9.47 5.69
C ALA A 75 -10.66 -10.14 6.79
N GLN A 76 -9.75 -9.39 7.44
CA GLN A 76 -8.99 -9.88 8.60
C GLN A 76 -9.90 -10.23 9.80
N ALA A 77 -11.05 -9.58 9.93
CA ALA A 77 -12.06 -9.90 10.93
C ALA A 77 -12.97 -11.08 10.51
N GLY A 78 -12.70 -11.74 9.37
CA GLY A 78 -13.47 -12.88 8.88
C GLY A 78 -14.77 -12.52 8.17
N THR A 79 -14.97 -11.25 7.81
CA THR A 79 -16.14 -10.82 7.03
C THR A 79 -15.88 -11.02 5.54
N ASP A 80 -16.86 -11.58 4.82
CA ASP A 80 -16.81 -11.67 3.36
C ASP A 80 -17.12 -10.30 2.74
N VAL A 81 -16.16 -9.77 1.99
CA VAL A 81 -16.19 -8.40 1.46
C VAL A 81 -16.11 -8.43 -0.05
N HIS A 82 -17.06 -7.78 -0.69
CA HIS A 82 -17.04 -7.56 -2.13
C HIS A 82 -16.70 -6.10 -2.41
N MET A 83 -15.80 -5.88 -3.37
CA MET A 83 -15.42 -4.54 -3.83
C MET A 83 -15.90 -4.35 -5.27
N VAL A 84 -16.44 -3.17 -5.57
CA VAL A 84 -16.80 -2.78 -6.93
C VAL A 84 -16.00 -1.55 -7.32
N GLU A 85 -15.38 -1.62 -8.49
CA GLU A 85 -14.58 -0.55 -9.07
C GLU A 85 -15.11 -0.22 -10.45
N MET A 86 -15.21 1.07 -10.76
CA MET A 86 -15.71 1.53 -12.06
C MET A 86 -14.70 1.34 -13.18
N GLY A 87 -13.41 1.48 -12.88
CA GLY A 87 -12.34 1.30 -13.85
C GLY A 87 -11.84 -0.15 -13.97
N MET A 88 -10.86 -0.34 -14.84
CA MET A 88 -10.31 -1.67 -15.11
C MET A 88 -9.32 -2.13 -14.03
N ALA A 89 -9.11 -3.44 -13.94
CA ALA A 89 -7.89 -3.98 -13.37
C ALA A 89 -6.75 -3.77 -14.36
N TRP A 90 -5.70 -3.06 -13.94
CA TRP A 90 -4.53 -2.78 -14.77
C TRP A 90 -3.46 -3.86 -14.58
N ASP A 91 -3.77 -5.08 -15.02
CA ASP A 91 -2.93 -6.28 -14.89
C ASP A 91 -2.56 -6.93 -16.23
N THR A 92 -3.17 -6.46 -17.33
CA THR A 92 -3.02 -7.01 -18.67
C THR A 92 -2.17 -6.08 -19.55
N PRO A 93 -1.03 -6.55 -20.10
CA PRO A 93 -0.23 -5.76 -21.03
C PRO A 93 -1.00 -5.44 -22.33
N GLY A 94 -0.80 -4.22 -22.84
CA GLY A 94 -1.27 -3.81 -24.16
C GLY A 94 -0.38 -4.33 -25.29
N ALA A 95 -0.70 -3.92 -26.53
CA ALA A 95 0.03 -4.34 -27.73
C ALA A 95 1.53 -3.97 -27.72
N ASP A 96 1.91 -2.96 -26.95
CA ASP A 96 3.31 -2.54 -26.73
C ASP A 96 4.03 -3.33 -25.63
N GLY A 97 3.39 -4.37 -25.08
CA GLY A 97 3.91 -5.19 -24.00
C GLY A 97 3.91 -4.49 -22.63
N LYS A 98 3.34 -3.28 -22.51
CA LYS A 98 3.26 -2.52 -21.26
C LYS A 98 1.82 -2.41 -20.81
N ILE A 99 1.61 -2.32 -19.50
CA ILE A 99 0.27 -2.13 -18.92
C ILE A 99 -0.15 -0.65 -19.06
N PHE A 100 0.73 0.27 -18.69
CA PHE A 100 0.44 1.71 -18.64
C PHE A 100 0.99 2.46 -19.85
N ALA A 101 0.29 3.52 -20.25
CA ALA A 101 0.77 4.48 -21.24
C ALA A 101 2.02 5.22 -20.75
N ASN A 102 2.81 5.71 -21.71
CA ASN A 102 3.97 6.55 -21.42
C ASN A 102 3.53 8.01 -21.22
N THR A 103 4.03 8.68 -20.19
CA THR A 103 3.73 10.09 -19.92
C THR A 103 4.14 11.02 -21.08
N THR A 104 5.25 10.78 -21.77
CA THR A 104 5.70 11.62 -22.90
C THR A 104 5.11 11.20 -24.24
N ARG A 105 4.45 10.04 -24.30
CA ARG A 105 3.77 9.51 -25.49
C ARG A 105 2.45 8.89 -25.07
N PRO A 106 1.46 9.72 -24.69
CA PRO A 106 0.18 9.22 -24.22
C PRO A 106 -0.59 8.55 -25.35
N ASP A 107 -1.33 7.51 -24.97
CA ASP A 107 -2.32 6.85 -25.82
C ASP A 107 -3.67 6.75 -25.10
N ASP A 108 -4.60 6.01 -25.69
CA ASP A 108 -5.97 5.86 -25.22
C ASP A 108 -6.05 5.37 -23.75
N ARG A 109 -5.03 4.64 -23.24
CA ARG A 109 -4.96 4.19 -21.83
C ARG A 109 -4.75 5.33 -20.83
N SER A 110 -4.43 6.53 -21.31
CA SER A 110 -4.02 7.65 -20.46
C SER A 110 -5.20 8.33 -19.78
N PHE A 111 -6.32 8.51 -20.48
CA PHE A 111 -7.45 9.29 -19.97
C PHE A 111 -8.79 8.56 -20.00
N TRP A 112 -9.58 8.75 -18.95
CA TRP A 112 -10.91 8.16 -18.80
C TRP A 112 -11.94 8.82 -19.73
N LEU A 113 -12.40 8.07 -20.72
CA LEU A 113 -13.49 8.38 -21.65
C LEU A 113 -13.38 9.73 -22.40
N ARG A 114 -12.16 10.24 -22.57
CA ARG A 114 -11.87 11.46 -23.34
C ARG A 114 -11.45 11.14 -24.77
N THR A 115 -11.63 12.12 -25.66
CA THR A 115 -11.15 12.08 -27.06
C THR A 115 -9.86 12.87 -27.27
N LYS A 116 -9.37 13.55 -26.24
CA LYS A 116 -8.11 14.31 -26.23
C LYS A 116 -7.47 14.22 -24.86
N THR A 117 -6.16 13.97 -24.84
CA THR A 117 -5.37 13.94 -23.61
C THR A 117 -5.31 15.35 -22.99
N LYS A 118 -5.15 15.43 -21.68
CA LYS A 118 -5.10 16.70 -20.94
C LYS A 118 -4.03 16.66 -19.86
N GLN A 119 -2.78 16.85 -20.25
CA GLN A 119 -1.69 16.82 -19.27
C GLN A 119 -1.69 18.08 -18.38
N PRO A 120 -1.34 17.97 -17.08
CA PRO A 120 -1.24 19.14 -16.18
C PRO A 120 -0.23 20.19 -16.66
N LEU A 121 0.76 19.77 -17.43
CA LEU A 121 1.69 20.62 -18.18
C LEU A 121 1.43 20.37 -19.67
N SER A 122 0.55 21.16 -20.28
CA SER A 122 0.17 21.00 -21.70
C SER A 122 1.35 21.23 -22.66
N ASN A 123 2.44 21.84 -22.18
CA ASN A 123 3.72 22.03 -22.89
C ASN A 123 4.89 21.59 -22.00
N PHE A 124 5.54 20.46 -22.33
CA PHE A 124 6.86 20.13 -21.80
C PHE A 124 7.88 20.39 -22.92
N LEU A 125 8.86 21.27 -22.67
CA LEU A 125 9.92 21.63 -23.64
C LEU A 125 9.41 22.20 -25.00
N GLY A 126 8.21 22.79 -25.05
CA GLY A 126 7.71 23.48 -26.25
C GLY A 126 6.97 22.62 -27.27
N PHE A 127 6.66 21.36 -26.96
CA PHE A 127 5.85 20.48 -27.81
C PHE A 127 4.46 20.25 -27.21
N PRO A 128 3.37 20.35 -28.00
CA PRO A 128 2.05 19.98 -27.53
C PRO A 128 2.02 18.46 -27.32
N ILE A 129 1.91 18.02 -26.07
CA ILE A 129 1.77 16.59 -25.74
C ILE A 129 0.31 16.15 -25.90
N ASP A 130 -0.61 17.10 -26.00
CA ASP A 130 -2.01 16.79 -26.16
C ASP A 130 -2.33 16.21 -27.55
N LYS A 131 -2.74 14.95 -27.55
CA LYS A 131 -3.04 14.16 -28.73
C LYS A 131 -4.52 13.76 -28.73
N ASN A 132 -5.10 13.68 -29.93
CA ASN A 132 -6.40 13.03 -30.12
C ASN A 132 -6.27 11.52 -29.88
N VAL A 133 -7.13 11.01 -29.01
CA VAL A 133 -7.16 9.61 -28.57
C VAL A 133 -8.57 9.06 -28.76
N ASN A 134 -8.69 7.74 -28.92
CA ASN A 134 -10.01 7.12 -28.90
C ASN A 134 -10.58 7.15 -27.50
N ARG A 135 -11.91 7.16 -27.41
CA ARG A 135 -12.60 7.05 -26.13
C ARG A 135 -12.32 5.68 -25.52
N TYR A 136 -11.67 5.65 -24.37
CA TYR A 136 -11.24 4.44 -23.69
C TYR A 136 -11.31 4.59 -22.16
N THR A 137 -11.39 3.49 -21.41
CA THR A 137 -11.46 3.47 -19.94
C THR A 137 -10.07 3.64 -19.31
N GLY A 138 -9.37 4.73 -19.68
CA GLY A 138 -8.00 5.03 -19.26
C GLY A 138 -7.83 5.37 -17.77
N ILE A 139 -6.59 5.39 -17.30
CA ILE A 139 -6.28 5.37 -15.86
C ILE A 139 -6.55 6.70 -15.14
N LEU A 140 -6.49 7.84 -15.84
CA LEU A 140 -6.63 9.17 -15.25
C LEU A 140 -7.90 9.86 -15.76
N ASP A 141 -8.76 10.29 -14.86
CA ASP A 141 -9.86 11.19 -15.18
C ASP A 141 -9.45 12.63 -14.87
N ALA A 142 -9.77 13.53 -15.79
CA ALA A 142 -9.58 14.97 -15.62
C ALA A 142 -10.97 15.59 -15.66
N GLU A 143 -11.67 15.49 -14.54
CA GLU A 143 -13.07 15.88 -14.42
C GLU A 143 -13.18 17.40 -14.33
N GLU A 144 -13.90 18.00 -15.26
CA GLU A 144 -14.05 19.45 -15.38
C GLU A 144 -15.33 19.91 -14.70
N PHE A 145 -15.18 20.76 -13.68
CA PHE A 145 -16.27 21.48 -13.03
C PHE A 145 -16.21 22.97 -13.42
N ALA A 146 -17.16 23.78 -12.94
CA ALA A 146 -17.38 25.18 -13.33
C ALA A 146 -16.19 26.17 -13.17
N GLY A 147 -15.04 25.71 -12.67
CA GLY A 147 -13.81 26.51 -12.58
C GLY A 147 -12.59 25.72 -12.09
N ILE A 148 -12.70 24.40 -11.97
CA ILE A 148 -11.62 23.54 -11.47
C ILE A 148 -11.62 22.23 -12.27
N THR A 149 -10.43 21.72 -12.55
CA THR A 149 -10.25 20.36 -13.03
C THR A 149 -9.76 19.49 -11.87
N VAL A 150 -10.51 18.45 -11.55
CA VAL A 150 -10.16 17.49 -10.50
C VAL A 150 -9.59 16.24 -11.16
N TYR A 151 -8.32 15.96 -10.90
CA TYR A 151 -7.66 14.76 -11.39
C TYR A 151 -7.90 13.58 -10.46
N GLN A 152 -8.41 12.48 -10.99
CA GLN A 152 -8.77 11.28 -10.23
C GLN A 152 -8.26 10.03 -10.94
N GLY A 153 -7.80 9.03 -10.20
CA GLY A 153 -7.52 7.72 -10.80
C GLY A 153 -8.81 6.96 -11.08
N ARG A 154 -8.80 6.10 -12.09
CA ARG A 154 -9.86 5.14 -12.42
C ARG A 154 -9.24 3.75 -12.59
N GLY A 155 -9.75 2.76 -11.87
CA GLY A 155 -9.26 1.39 -11.89
C GLY A 155 -8.89 0.84 -10.52
N VAL A 156 -8.71 -0.48 -10.47
CA VAL A 156 -8.53 -1.23 -9.20
C VAL A 156 -7.30 -0.72 -8.48
N GLY A 157 -7.45 0.02 -7.37
CA GLY A 157 -6.41 0.66 -6.55
C GLY A 157 -6.18 2.17 -6.80
N ALA A 158 -7.06 2.81 -7.61
CA ALA A 158 -6.87 4.07 -8.35
C ALA A 158 -5.98 5.14 -7.71
N ALA A 159 -6.13 5.35 -6.40
CA ALA A 159 -5.44 6.37 -5.65
C ALA A 159 -3.90 6.20 -5.61
N ARG A 160 -3.39 4.98 -5.73
CA ARG A 160 -1.95 4.70 -5.83
C ARG A 160 -1.33 5.30 -7.10
N TRP A 161 -2.04 5.29 -8.21
CA TRP A 161 -1.50 5.75 -9.51
C TRP A 161 -1.76 7.24 -9.75
N SER A 162 -2.87 7.78 -9.25
CA SER A 162 -3.16 9.21 -9.37
C SER A 162 -2.12 10.07 -8.66
N THR A 163 -1.57 9.62 -7.53
CA THR A 163 -0.55 10.35 -6.78
C THR A 163 0.78 10.46 -7.55
N ALA A 164 1.05 9.57 -8.51
CA ALA A 164 2.24 9.64 -9.36
C ALA A 164 2.18 10.73 -10.45
N VAL A 165 0.99 11.30 -10.70
CA VAL A 165 0.77 12.36 -11.69
C VAL A 165 1.03 13.76 -11.13
N TRP A 166 1.10 13.91 -9.79
CA TRP A 166 1.48 15.18 -9.17
C TRP A 166 3.01 15.25 -9.00
N PRO A 167 3.69 16.28 -9.51
CA PRO A 167 5.13 16.43 -9.29
C PRO A 167 5.39 16.55 -7.79
N SER A 168 6.28 15.71 -7.27
CA SER A 168 6.88 15.90 -5.95
C SER A 168 7.40 17.33 -5.86
N ARG A 169 6.94 18.09 -4.85
CA ARG A 169 7.54 19.40 -4.57
C ARG A 169 9.05 19.19 -4.40
N PRO A 170 9.91 19.98 -5.06
CA PRO A 170 11.33 19.96 -4.74
C PRO A 170 11.46 20.21 -3.25
N SER A 171 12.13 19.32 -2.53
CA SER A 171 12.48 19.54 -1.14
C SER A 171 13.49 20.67 -1.07
N GLY A 172 13.00 21.91 -1.10
CA GLY A 172 13.78 23.10 -0.79
C GLY A 172 14.14 23.04 0.69
N ARG A 173 15.28 22.42 1.01
CA ARG A 173 15.89 22.56 2.32
C ARG A 173 16.45 23.97 2.41
N THR A 174 15.63 24.94 2.79
CA THR A 174 16.09 26.25 3.22
C THR A 174 16.66 26.10 4.62
N SER A 175 17.99 26.04 4.72
CA SER A 175 18.69 26.18 6.00
C SER A 175 18.34 27.56 6.60
N PRO A 176 17.97 27.65 7.88
CA PRO A 176 17.74 28.96 8.50
C PRO A 176 19.05 29.75 8.59
N PRO A 177 19.02 31.10 8.49
CA PRO A 177 20.21 31.91 8.57
C PRO A 177 20.86 31.80 9.96
N SER A 178 22.16 31.54 9.99
CA SER A 178 22.95 31.51 11.21
C SER A 178 23.02 32.93 11.81
N SER A 179 22.36 33.15 12.95
CA SER A 179 22.59 34.34 13.76
C SER A 179 24.00 34.26 14.36
N ARG A 180 24.94 35.07 13.84
CA ARG A 180 26.19 35.37 14.55
C ARG A 180 25.87 36.34 15.70
N ARG A 181 26.36 36.00 16.89
CA ARG A 181 26.75 37.00 17.90
C ARG A 181 28.16 37.49 17.58
#